data_AF-A0A7C3TRB9-F1
#
_entry.id   AF-A0A7C3TRB9-F1
#
_cell.length_a   1.000
_cell.length_b   1.000
_cell.length_c   1.000
_cell.angle_alpha   90.00
_cell.angle_beta   90.00
_cell.angle_gamma   90.00
#
_symmetry.space_group_name_H-M   'P 1'
#
loop_
_entity.id
_entity.type
_entity.pdbx_description
1 polymer ?
#
loop_
_entity_poly.entity_id
_entity_poly.type
_entity_poly.pdbx_seq_one_letter_code
_entity_poly.pdbx_strand_id
1 'polypeptide(L)'
;MRVKMISQEQFRKRLAEKENHLAITEKAQDVHRQFLPPGIKVVKTPKEILFPSWKEMYRFFFKERSWEIQEVEEKAFSDPTFLLLLPCEARAVVEVLDTNFLREDCRDTDYARRRARLNLVILGCPAQHPTCFCHLVGGSPVWRDGKSTFVLPWKEQFYVENDEVLFGEGDPVNTQEKREIESWEKALQEKLPPPLSPDFPEKLYAHFEDPEWQDIAFRCINCG
;
A
#
# COMPACT_ATOMS: atom_id res chain seq x y z
N MET A 1 -16.47 -7.56 -12.90
CA MET A 1 -15.20 -6.81 -12.84
C MET A 1 -15.00 -6.09 -14.16
N ARG A 2 -14.84 -4.77 -14.15
CA ARG A 2 -14.47 -4.02 -15.36
C ARG A 2 -12.96 -4.17 -15.54
N VAL A 3 -12.55 -4.86 -16.60
CA VAL A 3 -11.14 -5.11 -16.93
C VAL A 3 -10.81 -4.46 -18.27
N LYS A 4 -9.59 -3.94 -18.40
CA LYS A 4 -9.14 -3.27 -19.62
C LYS A 4 -7.62 -3.34 -19.77
N MET A 5 -7.15 -3.22 -20.99
CA MET A 5 -5.74 -2.96 -21.31
C MET A 5 -5.54 -1.47 -21.54
N ILE A 6 -4.43 -0.93 -21.06
CA ILE A 6 -3.98 0.42 -21.38
C ILE A 6 -2.50 0.39 -21.79
N SER A 7 -2.12 1.24 -22.73
CA SER A 7 -0.71 1.35 -23.14
C SER A 7 0.14 2.00 -22.04
N GLN A 8 1.47 1.82 -22.11
CA GLN A 8 2.39 2.52 -21.21
C GLN A 8 2.28 4.05 -21.31
N GLU A 9 2.03 4.58 -22.52
CA GLU A 9 1.82 6.01 -22.73
C GLU A 9 0.55 6.49 -22.03
N GLN A 10 -0.56 5.76 -22.16
CA GLN A 10 -1.82 6.07 -21.46
C GLN A 10 -1.63 6.02 -19.94
N PHE A 11 -0.96 4.98 -19.42
CA PHE A 11 -0.66 4.85 -18.00
C PHE A 11 0.13 6.06 -17.49
N ARG A 12 1.26 6.38 -18.13
CA ARG A 12 2.13 7.49 -17.72
C ARG A 12 1.43 8.84 -17.81
N LYS A 13 0.70 9.09 -18.91
CA LYS A 13 -0.03 10.34 -19.13
C LYS A 13 -1.11 10.55 -18.06
N ARG A 14 -1.91 9.52 -17.76
CA ARG A 14 -3.02 9.60 -16.80
C ARG A 14 -2.53 9.79 -15.36
N LEU A 15 -1.39 9.19 -15.01
CA LEU A 15 -0.73 9.49 -13.73
C LEU A 15 -0.24 10.94 -13.68
N ALA A 16 0.39 11.45 -14.76
CA ALA A 16 0.88 12.83 -14.80
C ALA A 16 -0.27 13.87 -14.67
N GLU A 17 -1.41 13.63 -15.31
CA GLU A 17 -2.61 14.48 -15.21
C GLU A 17 -3.18 14.58 -13.79
N LYS A 18 -2.82 13.64 -12.90
CA LYS A 18 -3.27 13.58 -11.51
C LYS A 18 -2.15 13.77 -10.50
N GLU A 19 -0.94 14.17 -10.91
CA GLU A 19 0.28 14.14 -10.07
C GLU A 19 0.10 14.79 -8.69
N ASN A 20 -0.63 15.90 -8.59
CA ASN A 20 -0.88 16.61 -7.33
C ASN A 20 -1.78 15.83 -6.35
N HIS A 21 -2.56 14.87 -6.85
CA HIS A 21 -3.47 14.04 -6.07
C HIS A 21 -2.95 12.60 -5.88
N LEU A 22 -1.73 12.32 -6.31
CA LEU A 22 -1.12 11.00 -6.26
C LEU A 22 0.02 10.96 -5.25
N ALA A 23 0.12 9.85 -4.54
CA ALA A 23 1.36 9.45 -3.91
C ALA A 23 1.69 8.00 -4.26
N ILE A 24 2.97 7.66 -4.16
CA ILE A 24 3.45 6.29 -4.31
C ILE A 24 4.32 5.92 -3.11
N THR A 25 4.22 4.67 -2.65
CA THR A 25 5.13 4.16 -1.63
C THR A 25 6.54 3.98 -2.21
N GLU A 26 7.57 4.19 -1.40
CA GLU A 26 8.98 4.03 -1.80
C GLU A 26 9.23 2.68 -2.47
N LYS A 27 8.74 1.59 -1.87
CA LYS A 27 8.88 0.23 -2.45
C LYS A 27 8.17 0.08 -3.80
N ALA A 28 6.97 0.64 -3.94
CA ALA A 28 6.26 0.60 -5.22
C ALA A 28 6.98 1.44 -6.28
N GLN A 29 7.54 2.59 -5.89
CA GLN A 29 8.34 3.41 -6.79
C GLN A 29 9.57 2.63 -7.27
N ASP A 30 10.30 1.97 -6.38
CA ASP A 30 11.50 1.21 -6.75
C ASP A 30 11.19 0.10 -7.74
N VAL A 31 10.10 -0.64 -7.52
CA VAL A 31 9.69 -1.75 -8.41
C VAL A 31 9.19 -1.24 -9.77
N HIS A 32 8.50 -0.09 -9.81
CA HIS A 32 7.79 0.39 -11.01
C HIS A 32 8.42 1.64 -11.65
N ARG A 33 9.60 2.08 -11.19
CA ARG A 33 10.24 3.38 -11.55
C ARG A 33 10.22 3.67 -13.05
N GLN A 34 10.48 2.66 -13.87
CA GLN A 34 10.56 2.78 -15.33
C GLN A 34 9.27 3.26 -16.01
N PHE A 35 8.11 3.10 -15.35
CA PHE A 35 6.81 3.44 -15.92
C PHE A 35 6.20 4.72 -15.34
N LEU A 36 6.81 5.29 -14.31
CA LEU A 36 6.26 6.42 -13.58
C LEU A 36 6.65 7.75 -14.25
N PRO A 37 5.72 8.72 -14.33
CA PRO A 37 6.11 10.09 -14.64
C PRO A 37 6.96 10.67 -13.48
N PRO A 38 7.79 11.69 -13.76
CA PRO A 38 8.44 12.46 -12.70
C PRO A 38 7.39 13.23 -11.88
N GLY A 39 7.76 13.68 -10.67
CA GLY A 39 6.92 14.60 -9.88
C GLY A 39 5.91 13.95 -8.94
N ILE A 40 5.67 12.63 -9.01
CA ILE A 40 4.80 11.94 -8.06
C ILE A 40 5.39 12.01 -6.64
N LYS A 41 4.57 12.41 -5.67
CA LYS A 41 4.93 12.42 -4.24
C LYS A 41 5.28 11.02 -3.76
N VAL A 42 6.46 10.86 -3.19
CA VAL A 42 6.91 9.58 -2.59
C VAL A 42 6.71 9.63 -1.09
N VAL A 43 6.12 8.57 -0.53
CA VAL A 43 5.97 8.35 0.91
C VAL A 43 6.65 7.04 1.29
N LYS A 44 7.19 6.88 2.50
CA LYS A 44 7.88 5.63 2.85
C LYS A 44 6.91 4.45 2.91
N THR A 45 5.72 4.68 3.47
CA THR A 45 4.68 3.66 3.64
C THR A 45 3.29 4.29 3.57
N PRO A 46 2.22 3.49 3.41
CA PRO A 46 0.84 3.99 3.51
C PRO A 46 0.52 4.72 4.82
N LYS A 47 1.26 4.42 5.90
CA LYS A 47 1.04 5.03 7.21
C LYS A 47 1.34 6.52 7.23
N GLU A 48 2.22 7.04 6.38
CA GLU A 48 2.47 8.50 6.34
C GLU A 48 1.24 9.30 5.90
N ILE A 49 0.36 8.68 5.11
CA ILE A 49 -0.88 9.29 4.63
C ILE A 49 -2.01 9.04 5.63
N LEU A 50 -2.08 7.82 6.17
CA LEU A 50 -3.17 7.41 7.08
C LEU A 50 -2.98 7.93 8.52
N PHE A 51 -1.72 8.11 8.93
CA PHE A 51 -1.29 8.54 10.27
C PHE A 51 -0.23 9.65 10.15
N PRO A 52 -0.64 10.91 9.97
CA PRO A 52 0.30 12.03 9.93
C PRO A 52 1.10 12.09 11.24
N SER A 53 2.38 12.45 11.14
CA SER A 53 3.33 12.47 12.26
C SER A 53 2.97 13.47 13.36
N TRP A 54 2.17 14.49 13.02
CA TRP A 54 1.59 15.44 13.98
C TRP A 54 0.23 15.91 13.45
N LYS A 55 -0.67 16.23 14.38
CA LYS A 55 -1.94 16.91 14.09
C LYS A 55 -2.22 17.93 15.17
N GLU A 56 -2.77 19.08 14.79
CA GLU A 56 -3.30 20.03 15.76
C GLU A 56 -4.60 19.47 16.33
N MET A 57 -4.66 19.27 17.66
CA MET A 57 -5.87 18.75 18.33
C MET A 57 -6.65 19.84 19.04
N TYR A 58 -5.95 20.80 19.66
CA TYR A 58 -6.56 21.84 20.47
C TYR A 58 -5.83 23.17 20.29
N ARG A 59 -6.59 24.26 20.35
CA ARG A 59 -6.10 25.61 20.57
C ARG A 59 -6.54 26.09 21.94
N PHE A 60 -5.61 26.71 22.65
CA PHE A 60 -5.83 27.25 23.98
C PHE A 60 -5.77 28.77 23.91
N PHE A 61 -6.81 29.43 24.41
CA PHE A 61 -6.87 30.89 24.49
C PHE A 61 -7.06 31.30 25.95
N PHE A 62 -6.25 32.24 26.43
CA PHE A 62 -6.42 32.80 27.77
C PHE A 62 -7.18 34.12 27.69
N LYS A 63 -8.39 34.17 28.26
CA LYS A 63 -9.26 35.36 28.29
C LYS A 63 -9.93 35.47 29.65
N GLU A 64 -10.06 36.70 30.16
CA GLU A 64 -10.82 37.00 31.38
C GLU A 64 -10.46 36.09 32.58
N ARG A 65 -9.17 35.76 32.76
CA ARG A 65 -8.66 34.88 33.81
C ARG A 65 -9.15 33.42 33.74
N SER A 66 -9.61 32.98 32.57
CA SER A 66 -9.96 31.58 32.30
C SER A 66 -9.34 31.08 30.99
N TRP A 67 -9.26 29.75 30.84
CA TRP A 67 -8.81 29.09 29.62
C TRP A 67 -10.02 28.69 28.77
N GLU A 68 -10.07 29.17 27.53
CA GLU A 68 -10.95 28.66 26.49
C GLU A 68 -10.21 27.59 25.69
N ILE A 69 -10.79 26.40 25.58
CA ILE A 69 -10.25 25.29 24.78
C ILE A 69 -11.10 25.16 23.53
N GLN A 70 -10.47 25.28 22.37
CA GLN A 70 -11.09 25.02 21.08
C GLN A 70 -10.52 23.72 20.53
N GLU A 71 -11.38 22.72 20.35
CA GLU A 71 -11.01 21.52 19.58
C GLU A 71 -10.83 21.91 18.11
N VAL A 72 -9.72 21.46 17.53
CA VAL A 72 -9.41 21.72 16.13
C VAL A 72 -9.84 20.50 15.34
N GLU A 73 -10.91 20.66 14.58
CA GLU A 73 -11.26 19.67 13.56
C GLU A 73 -10.16 19.64 12.50
N GLU A 74 -9.75 18.44 12.12
CA GLU A 74 -8.78 18.26 11.05
C GLU A 74 -9.33 18.88 9.75
N LYS A 75 -8.69 19.97 9.30
CA LYS A 75 -8.96 20.55 7.98
C LYS A 75 -8.82 19.46 6.93
N ALA A 76 -9.63 19.54 5.87
CA ALA A 76 -9.52 18.61 4.75
C ALA A 76 -8.06 18.52 4.29
N PHE A 77 -7.46 17.35 4.54
CA PHE A 77 -6.08 17.05 4.19
C PHE A 77 -5.86 17.36 2.70
N SER A 78 -4.86 18.17 2.38
CA SER A 78 -4.41 18.37 1.01
C SER A 78 -3.58 17.15 0.60
N ASP A 79 -4.17 16.29 -0.23
CA ASP A 79 -3.54 15.25 -1.05
C ASP A 79 -2.60 14.21 -0.36
N PRO A 80 -2.74 12.91 -0.71
CA PRO A 80 -3.26 12.40 -1.99
C PRO A 80 -4.67 11.78 -1.93
N THR A 81 -5.35 11.78 -3.08
CA THR A 81 -6.61 11.05 -3.31
C THR A 81 -6.38 9.62 -3.81
N PHE A 82 -5.23 9.34 -4.44
CA PHE A 82 -4.83 7.97 -4.75
C PHE A 82 -3.45 7.65 -4.19
N LEU A 83 -3.30 6.44 -3.68
CA LEU A 83 -2.04 5.88 -3.24
C LEU A 83 -1.69 4.67 -4.10
N LEU A 84 -0.57 4.76 -4.82
CA LEU A 84 0.05 3.66 -5.53
C LEU A 84 0.93 2.87 -4.55
N LEU A 85 0.69 1.57 -4.43
CA LEU A 85 1.38 0.72 -3.46
C LEU A 85 1.45 -0.73 -3.91
N LEU A 86 2.37 -1.51 -3.35
CA LEU A 86 2.49 -2.94 -3.66
C LEU A 86 1.37 -3.76 -2.98
N PRO A 87 1.06 -4.97 -3.49
CA PRO A 87 0.01 -5.84 -2.95
C PRO A 87 0.16 -6.15 -1.47
N CYS A 88 1.40 -6.36 -1.00
CA CYS A 88 1.66 -6.60 0.41
C CYS A 88 1.36 -5.38 1.29
N GLU A 89 1.56 -4.17 0.78
CA GLU A 89 1.26 -2.92 1.48
C GLU A 89 -0.25 -2.65 1.48
N ALA A 90 -0.92 -2.86 0.34
CA ALA A 90 -2.38 -2.74 0.23
C ALA A 90 -3.09 -3.71 1.18
N ARG A 91 -2.61 -4.96 1.24
CA ARG A 91 -3.13 -5.95 2.18
C ARG A 91 -2.92 -5.55 3.63
N ALA A 92 -1.77 -4.97 3.98
CA ALA A 92 -1.56 -4.43 5.33
C ALA A 92 -2.56 -3.31 5.66
N VAL A 93 -2.91 -2.44 4.71
CA VAL A 93 -3.96 -1.44 4.92
C VAL A 93 -5.32 -2.12 5.11
N VAL A 94 -5.74 -2.98 4.17
CA VAL A 94 -7.10 -3.53 4.13
C VAL A 94 -7.36 -4.59 5.20
N GLU A 95 -6.41 -5.48 5.46
CA GLU A 95 -6.63 -6.62 6.38
C GLU A 95 -6.10 -6.36 7.79
N VAL A 96 -5.18 -5.39 7.98
CA VAL A 96 -4.63 -5.08 9.31
C VAL A 96 -5.14 -3.73 9.80
N LEU A 97 -4.92 -2.65 9.06
CA LEU A 97 -5.31 -1.32 9.55
C LEU A 97 -6.83 -1.14 9.56
N ASP A 98 -7.52 -1.42 8.45
CA ASP A 98 -8.98 -1.29 8.37
C ASP A 98 -9.67 -2.16 9.44
N THR A 99 -9.17 -3.40 9.67
CA THR A 99 -9.66 -4.31 10.71
C THR A 99 -9.52 -3.78 12.13
N ASN A 100 -8.52 -2.95 12.41
CA ASN A 100 -8.32 -2.42 13.76
C ASN A 100 -8.95 -1.03 13.95
N PHE A 101 -8.94 -0.18 12.92
CA PHE A 101 -9.32 1.22 13.02
C PHE A 101 -10.71 1.56 12.48
N LEU A 102 -11.36 0.65 11.72
CA LEU A 102 -12.73 0.84 11.21
C LEU A 102 -13.78 -0.03 11.92
N ARG A 103 -13.41 -0.71 13.01
CA ARG A 103 -14.37 -1.51 13.78
C ARG A 103 -15.46 -0.62 14.37
N GLU A 104 -16.69 -1.10 14.36
CA GLU A 104 -17.85 -0.34 14.84
C GLU A 104 -17.74 0.03 16.34
N ASP A 105 -17.15 -0.85 17.14
CA ASP A 105 -17.00 -0.68 18.58
C ASP A 105 -15.84 0.26 18.99
N CYS A 106 -14.88 0.49 18.09
CA CYS A 106 -13.70 1.31 18.36
C CYS A 106 -13.21 2.01 17.08
N ARG A 107 -14.12 2.74 16.42
CA ARG A 107 -13.80 3.42 15.16
C ARG A 107 -12.94 4.65 15.41
N ASP A 108 -11.76 4.68 14.81
CA ASP A 108 -10.93 5.89 14.76
C ASP A 108 -11.49 6.83 13.70
N THR A 109 -11.99 7.98 14.13
CA THR A 109 -12.70 8.95 13.28
C THR A 109 -11.79 9.58 12.22
N ASP A 110 -10.54 9.85 12.56
CA ASP A 110 -9.59 10.49 11.67
C ASP A 110 -9.05 9.49 10.64
N TYR A 111 -8.70 8.28 11.08
CA TYR A 111 -8.34 7.19 10.18
C TYR A 111 -9.47 6.94 9.19
N ALA A 112 -10.72 6.80 9.69
CA ALA A 112 -11.88 6.59 8.85
C ALA A 112 -12.09 7.70 7.81
N ARG A 113 -11.90 8.96 8.20
CA ARG A 113 -12.02 10.11 7.30
C ARG A 113 -10.95 10.08 6.19
N ARG A 114 -9.68 9.83 6.54
CA ARG A 114 -8.58 9.75 5.58
C ARG A 114 -8.75 8.55 4.65
N ARG A 115 -9.01 7.37 5.23
CA ARG A 115 -9.19 6.11 4.50
C ARG A 115 -10.34 6.16 3.50
N ALA A 116 -11.46 6.82 3.84
CA ALA A 116 -12.62 6.97 2.96
C ALA A 116 -12.37 7.86 1.74
N ARG A 117 -11.38 8.77 1.81
CA ARG A 117 -10.99 9.65 0.70
C ARG A 117 -9.85 9.07 -0.15
N LEU A 118 -9.17 8.05 0.37
CA LEU A 118 -7.99 7.46 -0.25
C LEU A 118 -8.37 6.25 -1.10
N ASN A 119 -8.11 6.35 -2.40
CA ASN A 119 -8.23 5.25 -3.34
C ASN A 119 -6.91 4.50 -3.43
N LEU A 120 -6.93 3.20 -3.18
CA LEU A 120 -5.74 2.36 -3.32
C LEU A 120 -5.60 1.92 -4.79
N VAL A 121 -4.38 2.06 -5.32
CA VAL A 121 -3.99 1.60 -6.65
C VAL A 121 -2.91 0.54 -6.45
N ILE A 122 -3.35 -0.71 -6.48
CA ILE A 122 -2.51 -1.87 -6.18
C ILE A 122 -1.70 -2.21 -7.44
N LEU A 123 -0.39 -1.97 -7.39
CA LEU A 123 0.53 -2.29 -8.49
C LEU A 123 1.07 -3.71 -8.31
N GLY A 124 0.58 -4.67 -9.11
CA GLY A 124 1.08 -6.05 -9.09
C GLY A 124 2.60 -6.09 -9.19
N CYS A 125 3.23 -6.92 -8.37
CA CYS A 125 4.67 -6.90 -8.12
C CYS A 125 5.41 -7.91 -9.03
N PRO A 126 6.05 -7.47 -10.13
CA PRO A 126 6.77 -8.37 -11.02
C PRO A 126 8.13 -8.82 -10.46
N ALA A 127 8.65 -8.12 -9.45
CA ALA A 127 9.99 -8.34 -8.89
C ALA A 127 9.91 -9.08 -7.54
N GLN A 128 10.65 -10.18 -7.41
CA GLN A 128 10.75 -10.94 -6.16
C GLN A 128 12.16 -10.78 -5.59
N HIS A 129 12.26 -10.65 -4.27
CA HIS A 129 13.52 -10.65 -3.53
C HIS A 129 13.63 -11.92 -2.68
N PRO A 130 14.85 -12.41 -2.37
CA PRO A 130 15.05 -13.58 -1.50
C PRO A 130 14.41 -13.44 -0.12
N THR A 131 14.18 -12.21 0.33
CA THR A 131 13.58 -11.87 1.63
C THR A 131 12.06 -11.64 1.58
N CYS A 132 11.41 -11.84 0.42
CA CYS A 132 9.97 -11.67 0.29
C CYS A 132 9.20 -12.75 1.06
N PHE A 133 8.28 -12.33 1.94
CA PHE A 133 7.46 -13.23 2.76
C PHE A 133 5.95 -13.05 2.54
N CYS A 134 5.52 -12.34 1.48
CA CYS A 134 4.10 -12.03 1.28
C CYS A 134 3.22 -13.29 1.20
N HIS A 135 3.68 -14.37 0.57
CA HIS A 135 2.94 -15.64 0.49
C HIS A 135 2.88 -16.38 1.83
N LEU A 136 3.91 -16.25 2.68
CA LEU A 136 3.96 -16.88 4.00
C LEU A 136 2.83 -16.39 4.92
N VAL A 137 2.40 -15.14 4.71
CA VAL A 137 1.34 -14.52 5.50
C VAL A 137 -0.03 -14.59 4.80
N GLY A 138 -0.16 -15.33 3.71
CA GLY A 138 -1.41 -15.48 2.94
C GLY A 138 -1.65 -14.43 1.86
N GLY A 139 -0.63 -13.63 1.51
CA GLY A 139 -0.66 -12.68 0.40
C GLY A 139 -0.09 -13.27 -0.89
N SER A 140 0.12 -12.44 -1.90
CA SER A 140 0.81 -12.83 -3.14
C SER A 140 1.31 -11.59 -3.89
N PRO A 141 2.24 -11.72 -4.86
CA PRO A 141 2.67 -10.61 -5.72
C PRO A 141 1.56 -10.03 -6.59
N VAL A 142 0.38 -10.65 -6.61
CA VAL A 142 -0.76 -10.27 -7.44
C VAL A 142 -2.05 -10.16 -6.62
N TRP A 143 -1.92 -10.09 -5.29
CA TRP A 143 -3.03 -9.95 -4.36
C TRP A 143 -3.82 -8.67 -4.65
N ARG A 144 -5.14 -8.76 -4.53
CA ARG A 144 -6.08 -7.64 -4.68
C ARG A 144 -7.35 -7.93 -3.88
N ASP A 145 -8.00 -6.88 -3.42
CA ASP A 145 -9.21 -6.94 -2.56
C ASP A 145 -10.53 -6.99 -3.35
N GLY A 146 -10.45 -6.96 -4.69
CA GLY A 146 -11.62 -6.92 -5.58
C GLY A 146 -12.39 -5.60 -5.60
N LYS A 147 -11.92 -4.57 -4.90
CA LYS A 147 -12.57 -3.24 -4.78
C LYS A 147 -11.66 -2.11 -5.24
N SER A 148 -10.40 -2.16 -4.83
CA SER A 148 -9.36 -1.23 -5.20
C SER A 148 -8.95 -1.43 -6.66
N THR A 149 -8.45 -0.37 -7.28
CA THR A 149 -7.90 -0.46 -8.64
C THR A 149 -6.66 -1.34 -8.60
N PHE A 150 -6.63 -2.39 -9.42
CA PHE A 150 -5.46 -3.25 -9.58
C PHE A 150 -4.83 -3.00 -10.95
N VAL A 151 -3.49 -2.89 -10.98
CA VAL A 151 -2.72 -2.63 -12.19
C VAL A 151 -1.54 -3.60 -12.25
N LEU A 152 -1.41 -4.34 -13.35
CA LEU A 152 -0.30 -5.27 -13.57
C LEU A 152 0.42 -4.92 -14.88
N PRO A 153 1.73 -4.62 -14.84
CA PRO A 153 2.53 -4.56 -16.06
C PRO A 153 2.54 -5.93 -16.75
N TRP A 154 2.15 -5.96 -18.02
CA TRP A 154 2.11 -7.17 -18.83
C TRP A 154 2.49 -6.85 -20.28
N LYS A 155 3.62 -7.41 -20.73
CA LYS A 155 4.24 -7.06 -22.02
C LYS A 155 4.45 -5.54 -22.11
N GLU A 156 4.06 -4.91 -23.22
CA GLU A 156 4.14 -3.46 -23.44
C GLU A 156 2.87 -2.70 -22.99
N GLN A 157 2.05 -3.31 -22.14
CA GLN A 157 0.78 -2.76 -21.69
C GLN A 157 0.58 -2.97 -20.19
N PHE A 158 -0.53 -2.42 -19.69
CA PHE A 158 -1.00 -2.62 -18.33
C PHE A 158 -2.38 -3.24 -18.35
N TYR A 159 -2.51 -4.34 -17.63
CA TYR A 159 -3.79 -4.92 -17.29
C TYR A 159 -4.37 -4.18 -16.08
N VAL A 160 -5.58 -3.64 -16.21
CA VAL A 160 -6.23 -2.82 -15.18
C VAL A 160 -7.58 -3.40 -14.82
N GLU A 161 -7.85 -3.52 -13.52
CA GLU A 161 -9.12 -3.98 -12.97
C GLU A 161 -9.71 -2.95 -12.00
N ASN A 162 -11.04 -2.86 -11.94
CA ASN A 162 -11.77 -2.06 -10.96
C ASN A 162 -11.29 -0.59 -10.90
N ASP A 163 -10.95 -0.03 -12.06
CA ASP A 163 -10.69 1.40 -12.18
C ASP A 163 -11.97 2.15 -12.55
N GLU A 164 -12.31 3.13 -11.70
CA GLU A 164 -13.49 3.98 -11.88
C GLU A 164 -13.13 5.42 -12.24
N VAL A 165 -11.93 5.90 -11.87
CA VAL A 165 -11.62 7.35 -11.89
C VAL A 165 -10.20 7.67 -12.37
N LEU A 166 -9.22 6.78 -12.19
CA LEU A 166 -7.81 7.13 -12.44
C LEU A 166 -7.41 6.89 -13.90
N PHE A 167 -7.75 5.73 -14.44
CA PHE A 167 -7.28 5.32 -15.76
C PHE A 167 -8.33 5.46 -16.88
N GLY A 168 -9.60 5.79 -16.64
CA GLY A 168 -10.55 6.10 -17.73
C GLY A 168 -10.77 4.95 -18.74
N GLU A 169 -10.92 5.22 -20.04
CA GLU A 169 -11.16 4.16 -21.03
C GLU A 169 -9.90 3.35 -21.40
N GLY A 170 -10.10 2.10 -21.83
CA GLY A 170 -9.04 1.21 -22.29
C GLY A 170 -9.58 0.11 -23.19
N ASP A 171 -8.70 -0.66 -23.79
CA ASP A 171 -9.07 -1.72 -24.73
C ASP A 171 -9.67 -2.93 -23.99
N PRO A 172 -10.68 -3.60 -24.56
CA PRO A 172 -11.25 -4.80 -23.96
C PRO A 172 -10.21 -5.94 -23.92
N VAL A 173 -10.15 -6.63 -22.79
CA VAL A 173 -9.28 -7.80 -22.61
C VAL A 173 -9.96 -9.02 -23.24
N ASN A 174 -9.31 -9.64 -24.22
CA ASN A 174 -9.84 -10.83 -24.89
C ASN A 174 -9.54 -12.12 -24.11
N THR A 175 -10.19 -13.23 -24.50
CA THR A 175 -10.08 -14.52 -23.80
C THR A 175 -8.65 -15.07 -23.77
N GLN A 176 -7.86 -14.84 -24.82
CA GLN A 176 -6.49 -15.32 -24.90
C GLN A 176 -5.58 -14.51 -23.97
N GLU A 177 -5.67 -13.18 -24.00
CA GLU A 177 -4.96 -12.27 -23.09
C GLU A 177 -5.25 -12.61 -21.63
N LYS A 178 -6.52 -12.83 -21.30
CA LYS A 178 -6.92 -13.21 -19.94
C LYS A 178 -6.23 -14.49 -19.48
N ARG A 179 -6.17 -15.54 -20.33
CA ARG A 179 -5.47 -16.80 -20.01
C ARG A 179 -3.98 -16.60 -19.83
N GLU A 180 -3.37 -15.77 -20.66
CA GLU A 180 -1.93 -15.46 -20.56
C GLU A 180 -1.59 -14.67 -19.29
N ILE A 181 -2.45 -13.73 -18.90
CA ILE A 181 -2.33 -12.99 -17.64
C ILE A 181 -2.48 -13.94 -16.45
N GLU A 182 -3.50 -14.79 -16.43
CA GLU A 182 -3.69 -15.80 -15.37
C GLU A 182 -2.48 -16.74 -15.25
N SER A 183 -1.90 -17.15 -16.38
CA SER A 183 -0.67 -17.97 -16.39
C SER A 183 0.53 -17.20 -15.86
N TRP A 184 0.66 -15.91 -16.20
CA TRP A 184 1.73 -15.05 -15.72
C TRP A 184 1.64 -14.81 -14.21
N GLU A 185 0.44 -14.56 -13.71
CA GLU A 185 0.17 -14.40 -12.28
C GLU A 185 0.57 -15.65 -11.48
N LYS A 186 0.29 -16.85 -12.00
CA LYS A 186 0.75 -18.11 -11.41
C LYS A 186 2.28 -18.22 -11.40
N ALA A 187 2.92 -17.92 -12.53
CA ALA A 187 4.38 -17.97 -12.62
C ALA A 187 5.08 -16.99 -11.66
N LEU A 188 4.47 -15.84 -11.38
CA LEU A 188 4.98 -14.89 -10.36
C LEU A 188 4.92 -15.49 -8.95
N GLN A 189 3.89 -16.29 -8.65
CA GLN A 189 3.76 -16.94 -7.34
C GLN A 189 4.77 -18.07 -7.15
N GLU A 190 5.03 -18.85 -8.20
CA GLU A 190 6.00 -19.96 -8.17
C GLU A 190 7.46 -19.51 -7.97
N LYS A 191 7.77 -18.25 -8.28
CA LYS A 191 9.11 -17.66 -8.08
C LYS A 191 9.39 -17.21 -6.64
N LEU A 192 8.40 -17.28 -5.76
CA LEU A 192 8.58 -16.85 -4.37
C LEU A 192 9.48 -17.82 -3.60
N PRO A 193 10.15 -17.35 -2.53
CA PRO A 193 10.92 -18.22 -1.64
C PRO A 193 10.05 -19.38 -1.13
N PRO A 194 10.65 -20.54 -0.79
CA PRO A 194 9.89 -21.66 -0.25
C PRO A 194 9.21 -21.30 1.07
N PRO A 195 8.11 -22.00 1.41
CA PRO A 195 7.45 -21.79 2.69
C PRO A 195 8.38 -22.12 3.87
N LEU A 196 8.14 -21.47 5.00
CA LEU A 196 8.78 -21.85 6.26
C LEU A 196 8.33 -23.26 6.66
N SER A 197 9.19 -23.99 7.37
CA SER A 197 8.83 -25.30 7.90
C SER A 197 7.67 -25.18 8.90
N PRO A 198 6.77 -26.19 9.00
CA PRO A 198 5.64 -26.13 9.93
C PRO A 198 6.05 -25.94 11.40
N ASP A 199 7.25 -26.40 11.76
CA ASP A 199 7.84 -26.29 13.11
C ASP A 199 8.60 -24.97 13.34
N PHE A 200 8.53 -24.03 12.40
CA PHE A 200 9.21 -22.75 12.49
C PHE A 200 8.80 -21.93 13.72
N PRO A 201 7.49 -21.80 14.08
CA PRO A 201 7.10 -21.09 15.29
C PRO A 201 7.74 -21.67 16.54
N GLU A 202 7.71 -22.99 16.71
CA GLU A 202 8.28 -23.69 17.87
C GLU A 202 9.78 -23.49 17.95
N LYS A 203 10.49 -23.62 16.82
CA LYS A 203 11.93 -23.32 16.74
C LYS A 203 12.24 -21.88 17.11
N LEU A 204 11.47 -20.92 16.58
CA LEU A 204 11.66 -19.50 16.90
C LEU A 204 11.50 -19.25 18.41
N TYR A 205 10.47 -19.82 19.04
CA TYR A 205 10.26 -19.68 20.48
C TYR A 205 11.31 -20.41 21.33
N ALA A 206 11.81 -21.57 20.88
CA ALA A 206 12.88 -22.28 21.58
C ALA A 206 14.18 -21.46 21.65
N HIS A 207 14.42 -20.60 20.66
CA HIS A 207 15.56 -19.69 20.61
C HIS A 207 15.24 -18.28 21.12
N PHE A 208 14.12 -18.06 21.83
CA PHE A 208 13.75 -16.72 22.29
C PHE A 208 14.78 -16.11 23.25
N GLU A 209 15.39 -16.93 24.10
CA GLU A 209 16.41 -16.54 25.09
C GLU A 209 17.85 -16.85 24.60
N ASP A 210 18.05 -17.03 23.29
CA ASP A 210 19.36 -17.34 22.73
C ASP A 210 20.38 -16.22 23.05
N PRO A 211 21.58 -16.54 23.60
CA PRO A 211 22.62 -15.54 23.87
C PRO A 211 22.99 -14.68 22.66
N GLU A 212 22.84 -15.18 21.43
CA GLU A 212 23.08 -14.39 20.21
C GLU A 212 22.23 -13.10 20.15
N TRP A 213 21.03 -13.11 20.74
CA TRP A 213 20.21 -11.89 20.81
C TRP A 213 20.89 -10.78 21.62
N GLN A 214 21.71 -11.11 22.61
CA GLN A 214 22.44 -10.10 23.38
C GLN A 214 23.44 -9.36 22.50
N ASP A 215 24.17 -10.07 21.65
CA ASP A 215 25.15 -9.49 20.73
C ASP A 215 24.48 -8.60 19.66
N ILE A 216 23.33 -9.03 19.14
CA ILE A 216 22.54 -8.26 18.17
C ILE A 216 21.92 -7.02 18.83
N ALA A 217 21.24 -7.20 19.97
CA ALA A 217 20.54 -6.14 20.69
C ALA A 217 21.50 -5.08 21.24
N PHE A 218 22.72 -5.48 21.64
CA PHE A 218 23.74 -4.56 22.15
C PHE A 218 24.05 -3.43 21.16
N ARG A 219 24.03 -3.71 19.85
CA ARG A 219 24.23 -2.68 18.81
C ARG A 219 23.05 -1.71 18.70
N CYS A 220 21.82 -2.20 18.82
CA CYS A 220 20.60 -1.41 18.66
C CYS A 220 20.26 -0.53 19.89
N ILE A 221 20.59 -0.98 21.11
CA ILE A 221 20.21 -0.27 22.34
C ILE A 221 21.28 0.76 22.77
N ASN A 222 22.50 0.65 22.27
CA ASN A 222 23.60 1.57 22.62
C ASN A 222 23.89 2.64 21.57
N CYS A 223 23.20 2.65 20.41
CA CYS A 223 23.44 3.62 19.34
C CYS A 223 22.57 4.88 19.43
N GLY A 224 22.33 5.40 20.64
CA GLY A 224 21.67 6.70 20.83
C GLY A 224 22.15 7.77 19.86
#